data_AF-A0A7S0TRV2-F1
#
_entry.id   AF-A0A7S0TRV2-F1
#
_cell.length_a   1.000
_cell.length_b   1.000
_cell.length_c   1.000
_cell.angle_alpha   90.00
_cell.angle_beta   90.00
_cell.angle_gamma   90.00
#
_symmetry.space_group_name_H-M   'P 1'
#
loop_
_entity.id
_entity.type
_entity.pdbx_description
1 polymer ?
#
loop_
_entity_poly.entity_id
_entity_poly.type
_entity_poly.pdbx_seq_one_letter_code
_entity_poly.pdbx_strand_id
1 'polypeptide(L)'
;ELVVGITVDVVDKTTKESIVQKSLQMKGRIGKSVLRLSSDFLDLGTSQAVGHKTFTSSFVISNHSDFLPLRYAVMPPPGVSVSVAGGELEGRKKGEGSSVTVSVSFKC
;
A
#
# COMPACT_ATOMS: atom_id res chain seq x y z
N GLU A 1 -22.06 6.78 -6.67
CA GLU A 1 -21.03 6.53 -7.71
C GLU A 1 -20.51 7.89 -8.14
N LEU A 2 -19.21 8.14 -8.00
CA LEU A 2 -18.63 9.41 -8.43
C LEU A 2 -17.97 9.18 -9.80
N VAL A 3 -18.38 9.94 -10.80
CA VAL A 3 -17.76 9.96 -12.13
C VAL A 3 -17.01 11.27 -12.24
N VAL A 4 -15.69 11.20 -12.35
CA VAL A 4 -14.84 12.37 -12.58
C VAL A 4 -14.15 12.18 -13.93
N GLY A 5 -14.19 13.23 -14.75
CA GLY A 5 -13.51 13.28 -16.04
C GLY A 5 -12.34 14.26 -15.97
N ILE A 6 -11.18 13.84 -16.47
CA ILE A 6 -10.06 14.75 -16.72
C ILE A 6 -9.82 14.76 -18.23
N THR A 7 -9.82 15.95 -18.81
CA THR A 7 -9.45 16.15 -20.21
C THR A 7 -8.00 16.61 -20.24
N VAL A 8 -7.16 15.85 -20.92
CA VAL A 8 -5.78 16.24 -21.19
C VAL A 8 -5.71 16.75 -22.62
N ASP A 9 -5.26 17.99 -22.75
CA ASP A 9 -5.04 18.67 -24.01
C ASP A 9 -3.55 18.96 -24.16
N VAL A 10 -2.96 18.50 -25.26
CA VAL A 10 -1.56 18.73 -25.60
C VAL A 10 -1.51 19.78 -26.69
N VAL A 11 -0.84 20.90 -26.40
CA VAL A 11 -0.84 22.08 -27.25
C VAL A 11 0.58 22.36 -27.78
N ASP A 12 0.69 22.75 -29.05
CA ASP A 12 1.94 23.19 -29.64
C ASP A 12 2.45 24.45 -28.93
N LYS A 13 3.74 24.45 -28.54
CA LYS A 13 4.30 25.54 -27.75
C LYS A 13 4.36 26.87 -28.53
N THR A 14 4.54 26.78 -29.85
CA THR A 14 4.79 27.89 -30.77
C THR A 14 3.51 28.41 -31.40
N THR A 15 2.66 27.52 -31.93
CA THR A 15 1.41 27.93 -32.60
C THR A 15 0.22 28.00 -31.66
N LYS A 16 0.33 27.44 -30.45
CA LYS A 16 -0.76 27.31 -29.45
C LYS A 16 -1.96 26.50 -29.94
N GLU A 17 -1.81 25.71 -31.00
CA GLU A 17 -2.86 24.85 -31.51
C GLU A 17 -2.89 23.52 -30.74
N SER A 18 -4.09 23.01 -30.46
CA SER A 18 -4.27 21.70 -29.82
C SER A 18 -3.88 20.60 -30.80
N ILE A 19 -2.93 19.77 -30.39
CA ILE A 19 -2.38 18.66 -31.17
C ILE A 19 -3.15 17.38 -30.85
N VAL A 20 -3.49 17.15 -29.58
CA VAL A 20 -4.24 15.98 -29.13
C VAL A 20 -5.08 16.32 -27.90
N GLN A 21 -6.39 16.05 -27.98
CA GLN A 21 -7.30 16.12 -26.85
C GLN A 21 -7.87 14.73 -26.55
N LYS A 22 -7.67 14.22 -25.34
CA LYS A 22 -8.27 12.97 -24.87
C LYS A 22 -8.92 13.12 -23.51
N SER A 23 -10.10 12.55 -23.38
CA SER A 23 -10.87 12.53 -22.13
C SER A 23 -10.68 11.19 -21.44
N LEU A 24 -10.18 11.23 -20.20
CA LEU A 24 -10.09 10.07 -19.32
C LEU A 24 -11.31 10.09 -18.39
N GLN A 25 -12.16 9.07 -18.47
CA GLN A 25 -13.28 8.91 -17.54
C GLN A 25 -12.93 7.88 -16.48
N MET A 26 -13.11 8.25 -15.20
CA MET A 26 -12.87 7.35 -14.07
C MET A 26 -14.20 7.12 -13.33
N LYS A 27 -14.54 5.84 -13.10
CA LYS A 27 -15.69 5.42 -12.27
C LYS A 27 -15.18 4.90 -10.93
N GLY A 28 -15.66 5.48 -9.82
CA GLY A 28 -15.28 5.08 -8.47
C GLY A 28 -16.47 4.69 -7.59
N ARG A 29 -16.36 3.54 -6.91
CA ARG A 29 -17.21 3.17 -5.76
C ARG A 29 -16.74 3.94 -4.52
N ILE A 30 -17.68 4.54 -3.79
CA ILE A 30 -17.41 5.30 -2.56
C ILE A 30 -17.08 4.31 -1.43
N GLY A 31 -15.96 4.56 -0.74
CA GLY A 31 -15.44 3.75 0.36
C GLY A 31 -14.19 2.95 -0.02
N LYS A 32 -13.11 3.61 -0.46
CA LYS A 32 -11.81 2.95 -0.59
C LYS A 32 -11.18 2.86 0.80
N SER A 33 -10.98 1.65 1.33
CA SER A 33 -10.24 1.51 2.58
C SER A 33 -8.79 1.97 2.37
N VAL A 34 -8.31 2.90 3.19
CA VAL A 34 -6.97 3.48 3.08
C VAL A 34 -6.00 2.68 3.95
N LEU A 35 -5.18 1.86 3.29
CA LEU A 35 -4.07 1.13 3.88
C LEU A 35 -2.86 2.07 4.01
N ARG A 36 -2.25 2.15 5.20
CA ARG A 36 -0.95 2.81 5.39
C ARG A 36 0.05 1.85 6.00
N LEU A 37 1.26 1.83 5.42
CA LEU A 37 2.42 1.08 5.91
C LEU A 37 3.38 2.03 6.63
N SER A 38 4.03 1.58 7.70
CA SER A 38 5.07 2.36 8.39
C SER A 38 6.37 2.48 7.60
N SER A 39 6.65 1.50 6.74
CA SER A 39 7.77 1.50 5.80
C SER A 39 7.39 0.71 4.54
N ASP A 40 7.83 1.18 3.39
CA ASP A 40 7.77 0.50 2.09
C ASP A 40 9.04 -0.32 1.81
N PHE A 41 10.09 -0.13 2.63
CA PHE A 41 11.37 -0.82 2.53
C PHE A 41 11.80 -1.40 3.88
N LEU A 42 12.30 -2.63 3.88
CA LEU A 42 12.84 -3.32 5.07
C LEU A 42 14.26 -3.77 4.79
N ASP A 43 15.24 -3.08 5.39
CA ASP A 43 16.62 -3.53 5.40
C ASP A 43 16.80 -4.60 6.49
N LEU A 44 17.22 -5.79 6.08
CA LEU A 44 17.53 -6.91 6.98
C LEU A 44 19.01 -6.95 7.39
N GLY A 45 19.82 -6.01 6.88
CA GLY A 45 21.26 -5.91 7.10
C GLY A 45 22.09 -6.81 6.18
N THR A 46 23.41 -6.64 6.24
CA THR A 46 24.38 -7.43 5.47
C THR A 46 24.93 -8.62 6.28
N SER A 47 24.92 -9.81 5.69
CA SER A 47 25.51 -11.03 6.27
C SER A 47 26.99 -11.17 5.90
N GLN A 48 27.87 -11.36 6.90
CA GLN A 48 29.22 -11.91 6.71
C GLN A 48 29.30 -13.42 7.03
N ALA A 49 28.20 -14.04 7.47
CA ALA A 49 28.19 -15.44 7.93
C ALA A 49 26.97 -16.17 7.36
N VAL A 50 27.22 -16.98 6.33
CA VAL A 50 26.23 -17.88 5.73
C VAL A 50 25.99 -19.04 6.70
N GLY A 51 24.73 -19.32 7.06
CA GLY A 51 24.32 -20.66 7.51
C GLY A 51 23.49 -20.80 8.80
N HIS A 52 23.37 -19.80 9.68
CA HIS A 52 22.63 -19.97 10.96
C HIS A 52 21.94 -18.73 11.52
N LYS A 53 21.79 -17.64 10.76
CA LYS A 53 21.21 -16.40 11.28
C LYS A 53 19.81 -16.17 10.72
N THR A 54 18.83 -16.13 11.61
CA THR A 54 17.49 -15.62 11.28
C THR A 54 17.51 -14.09 11.41
N PHE A 55 17.32 -13.39 10.30
CA PHE A 55 17.12 -11.94 10.30
C PHE A 55 15.66 -11.66 10.54
N THR A 56 15.35 -10.71 11.42
CA THR A 56 13.97 -10.31 11.70
C THR A 56 13.84 -8.79 11.63
N SER A 57 12.79 -8.33 10.98
CA SER A 57 12.40 -6.92 10.99
C SER A 57 10.88 -6.81 11.00
N SER A 58 10.31 -5.61 11.12
CA SER A 58 8.87 -5.45 11.27
C SER A 58 8.35 -4.16 10.66
N PHE A 59 7.12 -4.20 10.18
CA PHE A 59 6.39 -3.03 9.70
C PHE A 59 4.97 -3.03 10.28
N VAL A 60 4.35 -1.85 10.32
CA VAL A 60 2.99 -1.67 10.83
C VAL A 60 2.04 -1.46 9.67
N ILE A 61 0.96 -2.24 9.65
CA ILE A 61 -0.20 -2.06 8.79
C ILE A 61 -1.25 -1.32 9.61
N SER A 62 -1.80 -0.22 9.08
CA SER A 62 -2.86 0.54 9.76
C SER A 62 -4.02 0.85 8.81
N ASN A 63 -5.24 0.77 9.34
CA ASN A 63 -6.44 1.19 8.65
C ASN A 63 -6.72 2.67 8.93
N HIS A 64 -6.56 3.51 7.91
CA HIS A 64 -6.85 4.94 7.98
C HIS A 64 -8.26 5.31 7.48
N SER A 65 -9.11 4.33 7.24
CA SER A 65 -10.48 4.55 6.77
C SER A 65 -11.39 4.94 7.92
N ASP A 66 -12.26 5.90 7.69
CA ASP A 66 -13.32 6.24 8.64
C ASP A 66 -14.44 5.19 8.55
N PHE A 67 -14.73 4.53 9.67
CA PHE A 67 -15.82 3.56 9.86
C PHE A 67 -15.80 2.27 9.02
N LEU A 68 -14.98 2.19 7.96
CA LEU A 68 -14.89 1.01 7.10
C LEU A 68 -13.77 0.06 7.56
N PRO A 69 -14.05 -1.25 7.70
CA PRO A 69 -13.00 -2.22 7.96
C PRO A 69 -12.06 -2.37 6.76
N LEU A 70 -10.83 -2.77 7.03
CA LEU A 70 -9.79 -3.07 6.05
C LEU A 70 -9.37 -4.51 6.21
N ARG A 71 -9.68 -5.33 5.20
CA ARG A 71 -9.14 -6.69 5.10
C ARG A 71 -7.79 -6.64 4.41
N TYR A 72 -6.78 -7.27 5.01
CA TYR A 72 -5.43 -7.32 4.45
C TYR A 72 -4.94 -8.78 4.38
N ALA A 73 -4.04 -9.02 3.43
CA ALA A 73 -3.31 -10.28 3.29
C ALA A 73 -1.84 -9.97 3.01
N VAL A 74 -0.94 -10.71 3.64
CA VAL A 74 0.51 -10.62 3.49
C VAL A 74 0.97 -11.92 2.85
N MET A 75 1.51 -11.83 1.63
CA MET A 75 1.98 -12.97 0.85
C MET A 75 3.51 -12.92 0.79
N PRO A 76 4.23 -13.61 1.70
CA PRO A 76 5.68 -13.60 1.67
C PRO A 76 6.23 -14.43 0.48
N PRO A 77 7.36 -14.05 -0.11
CA PRO A 77 8.06 -14.87 -1.09
C PRO A 77 8.70 -16.11 -0.41
N PRO A 78 9.09 -17.14 -1.19
CA PRO A 78 9.75 -18.33 -0.65
C PRO A 78 10.98 -18.00 0.21
N GLY A 79 11.13 -18.69 1.34
CA GLY A 79 12.24 -18.46 2.29
C GLY A 79 11.99 -17.36 3.31
N VAL A 80 10.92 -16.57 3.17
CA VAL A 80 10.51 -15.52 4.12
C VAL A 80 9.29 -15.99 4.91
N SER A 81 9.33 -15.82 6.23
CA SER A 81 8.23 -16.07 7.16
C SER A 81 7.65 -14.76 7.66
N VAL A 82 6.34 -14.73 7.92
CA VAL A 82 5.67 -13.57 8.52
C VAL A 82 4.88 -13.98 9.75
N SER A 83 4.79 -13.11 10.76
CA SER A 83 4.06 -13.40 12.00
C SER A 83 2.54 -13.47 11.79
N VAL A 84 2.01 -12.73 10.83
CA VAL A 84 0.58 -12.71 10.47
C VAL A 84 0.43 -12.61 8.95
N ALA A 85 -0.30 -13.56 8.36
CA ALA A 85 -0.52 -13.65 6.91
C ALA A 85 -1.76 -12.88 6.44
N GLY A 86 -2.59 -12.40 7.35
CA GLY A 86 -3.79 -11.65 7.02
C GLY A 86 -4.65 -11.36 8.24
N GLY A 87 -5.68 -10.54 8.04
CA GLY A 87 -6.60 -10.13 9.09
C GLY A 87 -7.56 -9.05 8.64
N GLU A 88 -8.35 -8.56 9.58
CA GLU A 88 -9.27 -7.43 9.41
C GLU A 88 -8.95 -6.35 10.45
N LEU A 89 -8.84 -5.11 10.00
CA LEU A 89 -8.59 -3.94 10.83
C LEU A 89 -9.83 -3.06 10.84
N GLU A 90 -10.38 -2.78 12.01
CA GLU A 90 -11.52 -1.87 12.18
C GLU A 90 -11.21 -0.46 11.67
N GLY A 91 -12.23 0.19 11.12
CA GLY A 91 -12.17 1.60 10.74
C GLY A 91 -12.14 2.54 11.94
N ARG A 92 -11.73 3.78 11.70
CA ARG A 92 -11.59 4.83 12.72
C ARG A 92 -12.98 5.27 13.19
N LYS A 93 -13.35 4.97 14.45
CA LYS A 93 -14.68 5.30 15.02
C LYS A 93 -14.75 6.62 15.82
N LYS A 94 -13.61 7.33 15.98
CA LYS A 94 -13.36 8.65 16.65
C LYS A 94 -11.99 8.60 17.37
N GLY A 95 -10.88 8.35 16.68
CA GLY A 95 -9.59 8.12 17.34
C GLY A 95 -8.50 7.68 16.38
N GLU A 96 -7.53 6.89 16.82
CA GLU A 96 -6.61 6.19 15.91
C GLU A 96 -7.28 4.95 15.29
N GLY A 97 -6.93 4.63 14.04
CA GLY A 97 -7.48 3.46 13.36
C GLY A 97 -6.81 2.18 13.84
N SER A 98 -7.41 1.01 13.60
CA SER A 98 -6.80 -0.25 14.02
C SER A 98 -5.50 -0.50 13.25
N SER A 99 -4.50 -1.07 13.95
CA SER A 99 -3.19 -1.38 13.38
C SER A 99 -2.65 -2.71 13.87
N VAL A 100 -1.76 -3.30 13.09
CA VAL A 100 -1.09 -4.56 13.41
C VAL A 100 0.38 -4.49 12.99
N THR A 101 1.25 -4.99 13.85
CA THR A 101 2.68 -5.14 13.54
C THR A 101 2.90 -6.50 12.89
N VAL A 102 3.48 -6.49 11.70
CA VAL A 102 3.88 -7.67 10.96
C VAL A 102 5.39 -7.83 11.09
N SER A 103 5.83 -8.93 11.71
CA SER A 103 7.24 -9.30 11.76
C SER A 103 7.57 -10.17 10.57
N VAL A 104 8.68 -9.88 9.90
CA VAL A 104 9.22 -10.58 8.75
C VAL A 104 10.52 -11.24 9.17
N SER A 105 10.64 -12.55 8.95
CA SER A 105 11.83 -13.31 9.30
C SER A 105 12.37 -14.06 8.08
N PHE A 106 13.69 -14.00 7.86
CA PHE A 106 14.39 -14.72 6.80
C PHE A 106 15.51 -15.55 7.42
N LYS A 107 15.59 -16.84 7.07
CA LYS A 107 16.62 -17.76 7.58
C LYS A 107 17.59 -18.11 6.45
N CYS A 108 18.88 -17.82 6.68
CA CYS A 108 20.00 -18.13 5.76
C CYS A 108 20.80 -19.32 6.25
#